data_AF-A0A068T566-F1
#
_entry.id   AF-A0A068T566-F1
#
_cell.length_a   1.000
_cell.length_b   1.000
_cell.length_c   1.000
_cell.angle_alpha   90.00
_cell.angle_beta   90.00
_cell.angle_gamma   90.00
#
_symmetry.space_group_name_H-M   'P 1'
#
loop_
_entity.id
_entity.type
_entity.pdbx_description
1 polymer ?
#
loop_
_entity_poly.entity_id
_entity_poly.type
_entity_poly.pdbx_seq_one_letter_code
_entity_poly.pdbx_strand_id
1 'polypeptide(L)'
;MKSRFSKVNRGFAIATGTAAALCALTVSLGAEERANLQLASAMQTECDRLAGSPYDQQRNGEFAPVGISDIDGTAVDACRMAYDTTGNPRFAYQLGRALNKTQQAGQAMSAYDIAVKAGYPAAKVNFGMLMGRLGDERSEFQFYTEAANSGNVLAAYNLGVAYRDGLGTQPDVKRALSWFEKAAAEGDDTAAFNIGAIYDEGHLVEQDDQTAIAWYDLAAQRGNADAMINLGLMYEAGEGIEANALKAAEMYGKAAEKGDVFGAYKFMQMQELGVVPGPSAPATTEGVNSLVLKPGDMEQTTGNGKEI
;
A
#
# COMPACT_ATOMS: atom_id res chain seq x y z
N MET A 1 13.83 65.81 -26.27
CA MET A 1 13.32 65.82 -27.65
C MET A 1 12.76 64.45 -27.99
N LYS A 2 11.51 64.40 -28.47
CA LYS A 2 10.78 63.19 -28.88
C LYS A 2 11.19 62.78 -30.30
N SER A 3 11.29 61.47 -30.58
CA SER A 3 11.22 60.87 -31.93
C SER A 3 10.98 59.35 -31.74
N ARG A 4 9.74 58.86 -31.72
CA ARG A 4 8.80 58.44 -32.81
C ARG A 4 9.27 57.26 -33.68
N PHE A 5 8.64 56.11 -33.40
CA PHE A 5 8.04 55.09 -34.28
C PHE A 5 8.66 54.78 -35.65
N SER A 6 8.86 53.47 -35.89
CA SER A 6 8.47 52.83 -37.15
C SER A 6 8.27 51.31 -36.95
N LYS A 7 7.02 50.86 -37.10
CA LYS A 7 6.64 49.45 -37.29
C LYS A 7 6.99 49.06 -38.73
N VAL A 8 7.71 47.96 -38.93
CA VAL A 8 7.76 47.29 -40.23
C VAL A 8 7.00 45.98 -40.13
N ASN A 9 5.81 46.00 -40.73
CA ASN A 9 5.04 44.83 -41.10
C ASN A 9 5.59 44.35 -42.45
N ARG A 10 6.12 43.12 -42.54
CA ARG A 10 6.36 42.46 -43.83
C ARG A 10 5.84 41.04 -43.73
N GLY A 11 4.77 40.80 -44.49
CA GLY A 11 4.15 39.49 -44.65
C GLY A 11 5.14 38.49 -45.21
N PHE A 12 5.14 37.30 -44.63
CA PHE A 12 5.74 36.14 -45.23
C PHE A 12 4.68 35.42 -46.05
N ALA A 13 4.96 35.37 -47.35
CA ALA A 13 4.25 34.57 -48.32
C ALA A 13 4.36 33.08 -47.93
N ILE A 14 3.24 32.38 -48.00
CA ILE A 14 3.17 30.92 -47.89
C ILE A 14 3.76 30.38 -49.20
N ALA A 15 5.02 29.97 -49.16
CA ALA A 15 5.62 29.14 -50.20
C ALA A 15 5.41 27.68 -49.82
N THR A 16 4.48 27.04 -50.52
CA THR A 16 4.30 25.59 -50.55
C THR A 16 5.58 24.92 -51.05
N GLY A 17 6.24 24.13 -50.19
CA GLY A 17 7.51 23.48 -50.52
C GLY A 17 7.73 22.18 -49.75
N THR A 18 7.35 21.08 -50.39
CA THR A 18 7.86 19.70 -50.25
C THR A 18 7.84 19.06 -48.85
N ALA A 19 6.83 18.20 -48.64
CA ALA A 19 6.87 17.14 -47.64
C ALA A 19 7.99 16.14 -48.01
N ALA A 20 9.05 16.10 -47.20
CA ALA A 20 9.97 14.98 -47.19
C ALA A 20 9.24 13.79 -46.54
N ALA A 21 8.76 12.86 -47.37
CA ALA A 21 8.22 11.59 -46.90
C ALA A 21 9.37 10.78 -46.27
N LEU A 22 9.42 10.72 -44.94
CA LEU A 22 10.15 9.64 -44.26
C LEU A 22 9.40 8.34 -44.55
N CYS A 23 9.89 7.56 -45.51
CA CYS A 23 9.53 6.15 -45.63
C CYS A 23 10.03 5.42 -44.39
N ALA A 24 9.16 5.27 -43.39
CA ALA A 24 9.33 4.24 -42.38
C ALA A 24 9.21 2.89 -43.09
N LEU A 25 10.34 2.19 -43.27
CA LEU A 25 10.35 0.80 -43.68
C LEU A 25 9.68 -0.01 -42.57
N THR A 26 8.40 -0.29 -42.70
CA THR A 26 7.73 -1.31 -41.88
C THR A 26 8.22 -2.67 -42.36
N VAL A 27 9.33 -3.16 -41.79
CA VAL A 27 9.72 -4.55 -41.98
C VAL A 27 8.65 -5.41 -41.32
N SER A 28 7.83 -6.09 -42.12
CA SER A 28 6.84 -7.01 -41.60
C SER A 28 7.59 -8.24 -41.08
N LEU A 29 7.49 -8.51 -39.77
CA LEU A 29 8.08 -9.71 -39.14
C LEU A 29 7.65 -10.98 -39.88
N GLY A 30 8.54 -11.96 -39.98
CA GLY A 30 8.22 -13.28 -40.53
C GLY A 30 7.16 -14.01 -39.70
N ALA A 31 6.49 -15.01 -40.27
CA ALA A 31 5.47 -15.79 -39.54
C ALA A 31 6.03 -16.47 -38.29
N GLU A 32 7.27 -16.96 -38.37
CA GLU A 32 8.00 -17.59 -37.27
C GLU A 32 8.36 -16.58 -36.16
N GLU A 33 8.86 -15.39 -36.53
CA GLU A 33 9.15 -14.33 -35.56
C GLU A 33 7.89 -13.85 -34.84
N ARG A 34 6.75 -13.74 -35.55
CA ARG A 34 5.46 -13.41 -34.93
C ARG A 34 4.99 -14.49 -33.97
N ALA A 35 5.13 -15.77 -34.36
CA ALA A 35 4.77 -16.89 -33.50
C ALA A 35 5.63 -16.91 -32.22
N ASN A 36 6.94 -16.68 -32.36
CA ASN A 36 7.86 -16.58 -31.23
C ASN A 36 7.53 -15.40 -30.30
N LEU A 37 7.16 -14.24 -30.88
CA LEU A 37 6.77 -13.07 -30.10
C LEU A 37 5.45 -13.28 -29.35
N GLN A 38 4.48 -13.96 -29.97
CA GLN A 38 3.23 -14.34 -29.33
C GLN A 38 3.45 -15.32 -28.18
N LEU A 39 4.29 -16.34 -28.40
CA LEU A 39 4.64 -17.31 -27.36
C LEU A 39 5.36 -16.63 -26.20
N ALA A 40 6.35 -15.77 -26.49
CA ALA A 40 7.05 -15.00 -25.47
C ALA A 40 6.10 -14.12 -24.65
N SER A 41 5.15 -13.44 -25.29
CA SER A 41 4.13 -12.62 -24.62
C SER A 41 3.20 -13.45 -23.72
N ALA A 42 2.77 -14.63 -24.19
CA ALA A 42 1.94 -15.54 -23.42
C ALA A 42 2.66 -16.03 -22.15
N MET A 43 3.95 -16.39 -22.26
CA MET A 43 4.74 -16.85 -21.11
C MET A 43 5.03 -15.74 -20.10
N GLN A 44 5.24 -14.51 -20.57
CA GLN A 44 5.38 -13.33 -19.71
C GLN A 44 4.10 -13.09 -18.89
N THR A 45 2.96 -13.11 -19.57
CA THR A 45 1.62 -12.94 -18.96
C THR A 45 1.37 -14.01 -17.90
N GLU A 46 1.75 -15.26 -18.18
CA GLU A 46 1.55 -16.36 -17.24
C GLU A 46 2.47 -16.27 -16.02
N CYS A 47 3.74 -15.90 -16.20
CA CYS A 47 4.63 -15.63 -15.06
C CYS A 47 4.06 -14.51 -14.19
N ASP A 48 3.63 -13.40 -14.80
CA ASP A 48 2.97 -12.32 -14.08
C ASP A 48 1.80 -12.89 -13.27
N ARG A 49 0.84 -13.56 -13.90
CA ARG A 49 -0.35 -14.09 -13.22
C ARG A 49 -0.04 -15.06 -12.06
N LEU A 50 1.04 -15.83 -12.15
CA LEU A 50 1.38 -16.88 -11.18
C LEU A 50 2.33 -16.44 -10.06
N ALA A 51 3.22 -15.47 -10.32
CA ALA A 51 4.29 -15.11 -9.39
C ALA A 51 4.61 -13.62 -9.36
N GLY A 52 3.70 -12.76 -9.84
CA GLY A 52 3.88 -11.32 -9.77
C GLY A 52 3.79 -10.75 -8.36
N SER A 53 4.69 -9.83 -8.05
CA SER A 53 4.90 -9.35 -6.69
C SER A 53 3.89 -8.29 -6.27
N PRO A 54 3.37 -8.35 -5.03
CA PRO A 54 2.56 -7.26 -4.49
C PRO A 54 3.33 -5.93 -4.40
N TYR A 55 4.65 -5.98 -4.47
CA TYR A 55 5.52 -4.80 -4.35
C TYR A 55 6.01 -4.25 -5.70
N ASP A 56 5.51 -4.78 -6.82
CA ASP A 56 5.76 -4.24 -8.16
C ASP A 56 4.58 -3.38 -8.63
N GLN A 57 4.54 -2.14 -8.16
CA GLN A 57 3.46 -1.20 -8.47
C GLN A 57 3.29 -0.95 -9.97
N GLN A 58 4.39 -0.92 -10.73
CA GLN A 58 4.35 -0.69 -12.17
C GLN A 58 3.59 -1.82 -12.89
N ARG A 59 3.85 -3.07 -12.52
CA ARG A 59 3.14 -4.24 -13.07
C ARG A 59 1.72 -4.38 -12.50
N ASN A 60 1.50 -3.98 -11.24
CA ASN A 60 0.22 -4.17 -10.56
C ASN A 60 -0.92 -3.28 -11.10
N GLY A 61 -0.62 -2.31 -11.97
CA GLY A 61 -1.65 -1.61 -12.74
C GLY A 61 -2.37 -2.50 -13.76
N GLU A 62 -1.73 -3.58 -14.23
CA GLU A 62 -2.27 -4.48 -15.24
C GLU A 62 -2.64 -5.86 -14.68
N PHE A 63 -2.00 -6.28 -13.59
CA PHE A 63 -2.14 -7.63 -13.04
C PHE A 63 -2.43 -7.59 -11.54
N ALA A 64 -3.29 -8.49 -11.07
CA ALA A 64 -3.52 -8.67 -9.64
C ALA A 64 -2.23 -9.09 -8.90
N PRO A 65 -1.93 -8.51 -7.73
CA PRO A 65 -0.86 -8.99 -6.85
C PRO A 65 -0.99 -10.47 -6.51
N VAL A 66 0.12 -11.22 -6.46
CA VAL A 66 0.11 -12.64 -6.07
C VAL A 66 0.82 -12.83 -4.74
N GLY A 67 0.10 -13.34 -3.73
CA GLY A 67 0.65 -13.67 -2.42
C GLY A 67 1.61 -14.86 -2.49
N ILE A 68 2.63 -14.92 -1.61
CA ILE A 68 3.58 -16.05 -1.59
C ILE A 68 2.89 -17.40 -1.27
N SER A 69 1.74 -17.37 -0.59
CA SER A 69 0.90 -18.53 -0.34
C SER A 69 0.34 -19.14 -1.62
N ASP A 70 0.04 -18.28 -2.59
CA ASP A 70 -0.75 -18.58 -3.79
C ASP A 70 0.12 -18.94 -4.99
N ILE A 71 1.44 -18.77 -4.88
CA ILE A 71 2.39 -19.25 -5.88
C ILE A 71 2.42 -20.78 -5.85
N ASP A 72 2.07 -21.41 -6.97
CA ASP A 72 2.19 -22.85 -7.16
C ASP A 72 3.49 -23.23 -7.90
N GLY A 73 3.77 -24.54 -7.99
CA GLY A 73 5.01 -25.06 -8.57
C GLY A 73 5.18 -24.80 -10.08
N THR A 74 4.09 -24.55 -10.82
CA THR A 74 4.14 -24.29 -12.26
C THR A 74 4.71 -22.90 -12.59
N ALA A 75 4.70 -21.99 -11.61
CA ALA A 75 5.25 -20.65 -11.74
C ALA A 75 6.75 -20.64 -12.04
N VAL A 76 7.50 -21.66 -11.59
CA VAL A 76 8.95 -21.75 -11.81
C VAL A 76 9.25 -21.82 -13.31
N ASP A 77 8.57 -22.71 -14.03
CA ASP A 77 8.83 -22.92 -15.45
C ASP A 77 8.37 -21.72 -16.28
N ALA A 78 7.19 -21.18 -15.98
CA ALA A 78 6.67 -19.97 -16.63
C ALA A 78 7.64 -18.78 -16.48
N CYS A 79 8.09 -18.51 -15.25
CA CYS A 79 8.98 -17.38 -14.99
C CYS A 79 10.41 -17.59 -15.48
N ARG A 80 10.91 -18.83 -15.46
CA ARG A 80 12.21 -19.17 -16.06
C ARG A 80 12.19 -18.92 -17.55
N MET A 81 11.19 -19.43 -18.25
CA MET A 81 11.06 -19.23 -19.68
C MET A 81 10.88 -17.75 -20.03
N ALA A 82 10.06 -17.01 -19.26
CA ALA A 82 9.89 -15.57 -19.45
C ALA A 82 11.21 -14.82 -19.27
N TYR A 83 12.00 -15.14 -18.25
CA TYR A 83 13.31 -14.53 -18.03
C TYR A 83 14.32 -14.90 -19.13
N ASP A 84 14.48 -16.19 -19.43
CA ASP A 84 15.45 -16.68 -20.42
C ASP A 84 15.19 -16.10 -21.82
N THR A 85 13.92 -15.84 -22.15
CA THR A 85 13.51 -15.27 -23.44
C THR A 85 13.73 -13.75 -23.53
N THR A 86 13.55 -13.03 -22.41
CA THR A 86 13.49 -11.56 -22.44
C THR A 86 14.69 -10.87 -21.80
N GLY A 87 15.40 -11.55 -20.90
CA GLY A 87 16.38 -10.96 -20.01
C GLY A 87 15.79 -9.93 -19.02
N ASN A 88 14.46 -9.78 -18.96
CA ASN A 88 13.83 -8.75 -18.14
C ASN A 88 13.97 -9.10 -16.65
N PRO A 89 14.64 -8.27 -15.83
CA PRO A 89 14.96 -8.60 -14.45
C PRO A 89 13.74 -8.73 -13.54
N ARG A 90 12.59 -8.20 -13.96
CA ARG A 90 11.30 -8.46 -13.29
C ARG A 90 11.00 -9.95 -13.24
N PHE A 91 11.20 -10.69 -14.33
CA PHE A 91 10.93 -12.14 -14.37
C PHE A 91 12.00 -12.95 -13.62
N ALA A 92 13.25 -12.50 -13.57
CA ALA A 92 14.24 -13.09 -12.67
C ALA A 92 13.79 -12.99 -11.20
N TYR A 93 13.25 -11.84 -10.80
CA TYR A 93 12.72 -11.67 -9.45
C TYR A 93 11.49 -12.55 -9.19
N GLN A 94 10.53 -12.60 -10.11
CA GLN A 94 9.35 -13.48 -9.97
C GLN A 94 9.74 -14.96 -9.94
N LEU A 95 10.72 -15.37 -10.76
CA LEU A 95 11.33 -16.69 -10.71
C LEU A 95 11.94 -16.98 -9.34
N GLY A 96 12.66 -16.02 -8.75
CA GLY A 96 13.17 -16.14 -7.39
C GLY A 96 12.06 -16.38 -6.37
N ARG A 97 10.92 -15.69 -6.47
CA ARG A 97 9.73 -15.92 -5.61
C ARG A 97 9.18 -17.34 -5.76
N ALA A 98 9.04 -17.82 -6.99
CA ALA A 98 8.57 -19.18 -7.27
C ALA A 98 9.55 -20.26 -6.76
N LEU A 99 10.85 -20.06 -6.96
CA LEU A 99 11.90 -20.95 -6.47
C LEU A 99 11.96 -21.00 -4.95
N ASN A 100 11.80 -19.85 -4.28
CA ASN A 100 11.77 -19.78 -2.82
C ASN A 100 10.57 -20.56 -2.26
N LYS A 101 9.39 -20.38 -2.86
CA LYS A 101 8.17 -21.11 -2.49
C LYS A 101 8.31 -22.62 -2.65
N THR A 102 9.02 -23.06 -3.69
CA THR A 102 9.31 -24.48 -3.97
C THR A 102 10.55 -25.01 -3.24
N GLN A 103 11.05 -24.28 -2.22
CA GLN A 103 12.19 -24.67 -1.37
C GLN A 103 13.53 -24.83 -2.11
N GLN A 104 13.70 -24.17 -3.26
CA GLN A 104 14.92 -24.14 -4.04
C GLN A 104 15.78 -22.92 -3.68
N ALA A 105 16.13 -22.78 -2.40
CA ALA A 105 16.71 -21.56 -1.83
C ALA A 105 17.97 -21.06 -2.56
N GLY A 106 18.89 -21.94 -2.95
CA GLY A 106 20.11 -21.53 -3.66
C GLY A 106 19.84 -20.95 -5.06
N GLN A 107 18.89 -21.51 -5.79
CA GLN A 107 18.49 -20.98 -7.10
C GLN A 107 17.67 -19.69 -6.94
N ALA A 108 16.80 -19.63 -5.92
CA ALA A 108 16.03 -18.44 -5.60
C ALA A 108 16.97 -17.25 -5.32
N MET A 109 17.99 -17.48 -4.48
CA MET A 109 19.03 -16.50 -4.16
C MET A 109 19.74 -16.00 -5.41
N SER A 110 20.10 -16.90 -6.33
CA SER A 110 20.74 -16.55 -7.59
C SER A 110 19.82 -15.69 -8.48
N ALA A 111 18.54 -16.04 -8.58
CA ALA A 111 17.56 -15.29 -9.36
C ALA A 111 17.28 -13.90 -8.78
N TYR A 112 17.24 -13.76 -7.45
CA TYR A 112 17.15 -12.46 -6.77
C TYR A 112 18.39 -11.60 -7.02
N ASP A 113 19.60 -12.16 -6.86
CA ASP A 113 20.86 -11.45 -7.11
C ASP A 113 20.94 -10.91 -8.55
N ILE A 114 20.52 -11.71 -9.54
CA ILE A 114 20.40 -11.28 -10.94
C ILE A 114 19.49 -10.05 -11.05
N ALA A 115 18.29 -10.09 -10.47
CA ALA A 115 17.34 -8.99 -10.55
C ALA A 115 17.85 -7.72 -9.84
N VAL A 116 18.49 -7.87 -8.68
CA VAL A 116 19.12 -6.78 -7.92
C VAL A 116 20.23 -6.11 -8.72
N LYS A 117 21.16 -6.89 -9.28
CA LYS A 117 22.28 -6.39 -10.11
C LYS A 117 21.80 -5.69 -11.37
N ALA A 118 20.69 -6.13 -11.93
CA ALA A 118 20.03 -5.48 -13.07
C ALA A 118 19.23 -4.22 -12.69
N GLY A 119 19.27 -3.80 -11.43
CA GLY A 119 18.67 -2.54 -10.99
C GLY A 119 17.17 -2.61 -10.71
N TYR A 120 16.57 -3.79 -10.65
CA TYR A 120 15.12 -3.92 -10.52
C TYR A 120 14.64 -3.53 -9.10
N PRO A 121 13.86 -2.44 -8.92
CA PRO A 121 13.64 -1.86 -7.59
C PRO A 121 12.90 -2.78 -6.61
N ALA A 122 11.87 -3.50 -7.07
CA ALA A 122 11.14 -4.40 -6.18
C ALA A 122 12.02 -5.58 -5.69
N ALA A 123 12.99 -6.03 -6.49
CA ALA A 123 13.96 -7.01 -6.02
C ALA A 123 14.85 -6.43 -4.92
N LYS A 124 15.36 -5.21 -5.09
CA LYS A 124 16.19 -4.54 -4.07
C LYS A 124 15.46 -4.42 -2.74
N VAL A 125 14.20 -3.98 -2.72
CA VAL A 125 13.43 -3.86 -1.47
C VAL A 125 13.30 -5.21 -0.75
N ASN A 126 12.91 -6.26 -1.48
CA ASN A 126 12.69 -7.56 -0.87
C ASN A 126 13.99 -8.25 -0.45
N PHE A 127 15.04 -8.08 -1.26
CA PHE A 127 16.36 -8.58 -0.94
C PHE A 127 16.95 -7.84 0.27
N GLY A 128 16.74 -6.53 0.37
CA GLY A 128 17.06 -5.73 1.54
C GLY A 128 16.40 -6.26 2.81
N MET A 129 15.06 -6.44 2.80
CA MET A 129 14.33 -7.05 3.93
C MET A 129 14.90 -8.42 4.34
N LEU A 130 15.29 -9.25 3.36
CA LEU A 130 15.90 -10.55 3.64
C LEU A 130 17.27 -10.39 4.30
N MET A 131 18.12 -9.51 3.81
CA MET A 131 19.43 -9.24 4.40
C MET A 131 19.29 -8.74 5.84
N GLY A 132 18.35 -7.83 6.10
CA GLY A 132 18.01 -7.37 7.45
C GLY A 132 17.60 -8.50 8.38
N ARG A 133 16.69 -9.39 7.95
CA ARG A 133 16.30 -10.60 8.70
C ARG A 133 17.46 -11.57 8.98
N LEU A 134 18.51 -11.53 8.16
CA LEU A 134 19.74 -12.30 8.33
C LEU A 134 20.81 -11.54 9.15
N GLY A 135 20.51 -10.33 9.64
CA GLY A 135 21.38 -9.51 10.46
C GLY A 135 22.33 -8.58 9.69
N ASP A 136 22.16 -8.44 8.37
CA ASP A 136 22.94 -7.52 7.54
C ASP A 136 22.14 -6.24 7.24
N GLU A 137 21.97 -5.43 8.28
CA GLU A 137 21.26 -4.15 8.22
C GLU A 137 21.96 -3.15 7.27
N ARG A 138 23.28 -3.28 7.08
CA ARG A 138 24.03 -2.38 6.17
C ARG A 138 23.63 -2.63 4.73
N SER A 139 23.55 -3.89 4.32
CA SER A 139 23.06 -4.24 2.98
C SER A 139 21.58 -3.88 2.82
N GLU A 140 20.76 -4.13 3.84
CA GLU A 140 19.34 -3.71 3.84
C GLU A 140 19.20 -2.21 3.55
N PHE A 141 19.88 -1.38 4.32
CA PHE A 141 19.88 0.08 4.16
C PHE A 141 20.34 0.50 2.76
N GLN A 142 21.41 -0.12 2.24
CA GLN A 142 21.90 0.15 0.88
C GLN A 142 20.86 -0.17 -0.18
N PHE A 143 20.19 -1.31 -0.09
CA PHE A 143 19.16 -1.69 -1.07
C PHE A 143 17.93 -0.78 -1.01
N TYR A 144 17.47 -0.39 0.19
CA TYR A 144 16.42 0.63 0.30
C TYR A 144 16.85 1.95 -0.30
N THR A 145 18.08 2.40 -0.04
CA THR A 145 18.63 3.63 -0.62
C THR A 145 18.60 3.61 -2.15
N GLU A 146 19.10 2.54 -2.76
CA GLU A 146 19.12 2.42 -4.22
C GLU A 146 17.73 2.33 -4.84
N ALA A 147 16.81 1.58 -4.23
CA ALA A 147 15.45 1.44 -4.72
C ALA A 147 14.64 2.75 -4.56
N ALA A 148 14.78 3.46 -3.43
CA ALA A 148 14.13 4.73 -3.18
C ALA A 148 14.62 5.82 -4.15
N ASN A 149 15.93 5.87 -4.42
CA ASN A 149 16.51 6.77 -5.43
C ASN A 149 16.03 6.45 -6.87
N SER A 150 15.53 5.23 -7.09
CA SER A 150 14.92 4.82 -8.37
C SER A 150 13.40 5.06 -8.40
N GLY A 151 12.84 5.77 -7.41
CA GLY A 151 11.42 6.12 -7.33
C GLY A 151 10.51 5.04 -6.74
N ASN A 152 11.06 4.00 -6.10
CA ASN A 152 10.21 3.01 -5.44
C ASN A 152 9.62 3.57 -4.13
N VAL A 153 8.29 3.69 -4.07
CA VAL A 153 7.55 4.30 -2.96
C VAL A 153 7.75 3.53 -1.64
N LEU A 154 7.61 2.21 -1.68
CA LEU A 154 7.82 1.36 -0.49
C LEU A 154 9.26 1.45 0.02
N ALA A 155 10.25 1.52 -0.87
CA ALA A 155 11.64 1.74 -0.50
C ALA A 155 11.86 3.10 0.15
N ALA A 156 11.19 4.16 -0.36
CA ALA A 156 11.25 5.48 0.24
C ALA A 156 10.67 5.47 1.66
N TYR A 157 9.52 4.82 1.87
CA TYR A 157 8.97 4.60 3.21
C TYR A 157 9.96 3.83 4.12
N ASN A 158 10.46 2.67 3.68
CA ASN A 158 11.40 1.86 4.47
C ASN A 158 12.71 2.59 4.76
N LEU A 159 13.19 3.43 3.84
CA LEU A 159 14.36 4.27 4.07
C LEU A 159 14.09 5.37 5.10
N GLY A 160 12.87 5.91 5.12
CA GLY A 160 12.38 6.79 6.17
C GLY A 160 12.45 6.12 7.55
N VAL A 161 11.92 4.90 7.65
CA VAL A 161 12.02 4.07 8.86
C VAL A 161 13.47 3.80 9.25
N ALA A 162 14.32 3.44 8.30
CA ALA A 162 15.73 3.14 8.55
C ALA A 162 16.49 4.35 9.11
N TYR A 163 16.20 5.55 8.61
CA TYR A 163 16.75 6.78 9.18
C TYR A 163 16.15 7.13 10.54
N ARG A 164 14.86 6.88 10.78
CA ARG A 164 14.23 7.12 12.09
C ARG A 164 14.88 6.26 13.17
N ASP A 165 15.06 4.97 12.87
CA ASP A 165 15.44 3.95 13.85
C ASP A 165 16.95 3.65 13.86
N GLY A 166 17.70 4.14 12.87
CA GLY A 166 19.14 3.86 12.72
C GLY A 166 19.45 2.47 12.17
N LEU A 167 18.58 1.91 11.32
CA LEU A 167 18.79 0.58 10.71
C LEU A 167 19.87 0.68 9.63
N GLY A 168 21.03 0.08 9.85
CA GLY A 168 22.17 0.11 8.92
C GLY A 168 22.80 1.50 8.73
N THR A 169 22.38 2.51 9.49
CA THR A 169 22.86 3.91 9.46
C THR A 169 22.79 4.52 10.87
N GLN A 170 23.33 5.73 11.06
CA GLN A 170 23.00 6.51 12.25
C GLN A 170 21.58 7.10 12.12
N PRO A 171 20.81 7.18 13.22
CA PRO A 171 19.51 7.85 13.24
C PRO A 171 19.61 9.30 12.73
N ASP A 172 18.67 9.70 11.88
CA ASP A 172 18.54 11.05 11.33
C ASP A 172 17.07 11.36 10.99
N VAL A 173 16.38 11.95 11.95
CA VAL A 173 14.93 12.25 11.84
C VAL A 173 14.62 13.20 10.67
N LYS A 174 15.53 14.12 10.33
CA LYS A 174 15.31 15.05 9.20
C LYS A 174 15.32 14.30 7.88
N ARG A 175 16.24 13.34 7.71
CA ARG A 175 16.24 12.46 6.55
C ARG A 175 15.05 11.51 6.56
N ALA A 176 14.64 11.01 7.73
CA ALA A 176 13.44 10.19 7.88
C ALA A 176 12.20 10.91 7.34
N LEU A 177 11.94 12.13 7.85
CA LEU A 177 10.84 12.99 7.41
C LEU A 177 10.89 13.25 5.91
N SER A 178 12.06 13.62 5.35
CA SER A 178 12.19 13.86 3.91
C SER A 178 11.85 12.64 3.05
N TRP A 179 12.17 11.43 3.51
CA TRP A 179 11.83 10.19 2.79
C TRP A 179 10.37 9.79 2.97
N PHE A 180 9.80 9.97 4.16
CA PHE A 180 8.37 9.81 4.36
C PHE A 180 7.56 10.80 3.52
N GLU A 181 7.97 12.07 3.44
CA GLU A 181 7.30 13.08 2.62
C GLU A 181 7.28 12.70 1.14
N LYS A 182 8.40 12.14 0.63
CA LYS A 182 8.46 11.61 -0.74
C LYS A 182 7.52 10.43 -0.96
N ALA A 183 7.48 9.47 -0.03
CA ALA A 183 6.57 8.34 -0.13
C ALA A 183 5.10 8.80 -0.05
N ALA A 184 4.80 9.72 0.85
CA ALA A 184 3.47 10.31 0.98
C ALA A 184 3.08 11.15 -0.25
N ALA A 185 4.00 11.85 -0.91
CA ALA A 185 3.70 12.54 -2.16
C ALA A 185 3.18 11.58 -3.25
N GLU A 186 3.69 10.35 -3.27
CA GLU A 186 3.31 9.28 -4.20
C GLU A 186 2.12 8.42 -3.71
N GLY A 187 1.44 8.85 -2.64
CA GLY A 187 0.21 8.22 -2.18
C GLY A 187 0.35 7.26 -1.00
N ASP A 188 1.56 7.07 -0.45
CA ASP A 188 1.77 6.23 0.72
C ASP A 188 1.11 6.85 1.96
N ASP A 189 0.04 6.23 2.43
CA ASP A 189 -0.77 6.69 3.57
C ASP A 189 -0.09 6.39 4.91
N THR A 190 0.68 5.31 4.97
CA THR A 190 1.45 4.90 6.16
C THR A 190 2.61 5.87 6.40
N ALA A 191 3.29 6.34 5.35
CA ALA A 191 4.30 7.38 5.44
C ALA A 191 3.71 8.71 5.95
N ALA A 192 2.55 9.11 5.42
CA ALA A 192 1.83 10.29 5.91
C ALA A 192 1.47 10.15 7.40
N PHE A 193 0.95 8.99 7.82
CA PHE A 193 0.67 8.70 9.22
C PHE A 193 1.93 8.81 10.10
N ASN A 194 3.06 8.25 9.68
CA ASN A 194 4.31 8.30 10.45
C ASN A 194 4.83 9.74 10.60
N ILE A 195 4.64 10.61 9.61
CA ILE A 195 4.97 12.03 9.77
C ILE A 195 4.07 12.65 10.83
N GLY A 196 2.76 12.38 10.76
CA GLY A 196 1.79 12.83 11.77
C GLY A 196 2.22 12.44 13.19
N ALA A 197 2.51 11.14 13.39
CA ALA A 197 2.94 10.60 14.67
C ALA A 197 4.24 11.22 15.19
N ILE A 198 5.21 11.49 14.32
CA ILE A 198 6.48 12.14 14.73
C ILE A 198 6.23 13.53 15.34
N TYR A 199 5.32 14.32 14.74
CA TYR A 199 4.98 15.65 15.25
C TYR A 199 4.02 15.61 16.43
N ASP A 200 3.12 14.63 16.50
CA ASP A 200 2.18 14.41 17.59
C ASP A 200 2.90 14.02 18.89
N GLU A 201 3.80 13.02 18.80
CA GLU A 201 4.52 12.50 19.98
C GLU A 201 5.59 13.47 20.49
N GLY A 202 6.16 14.30 19.61
CA GLY A 202 7.18 15.29 19.98
C GLY A 202 8.48 14.70 20.58
N HIS A 203 8.71 13.39 20.43
CA HIS A 203 9.90 12.72 20.99
C HIS A 203 11.14 12.89 20.10
N LEU A 204 10.92 12.97 18.79
CA LEU A 204 11.97 13.03 17.77
C LEU A 204 12.16 14.45 17.19
N VAL A 205 11.11 15.27 17.27
CA VAL A 205 11.08 16.69 16.89
C VAL A 205 10.25 17.45 17.93
N GLU A 206 10.26 18.79 17.89
CA GLU A 206 9.33 19.56 18.72
C GLU A 206 7.88 19.22 18.35
N GLN A 207 7.04 18.99 19.37
CA GLN A 207 5.63 18.67 19.18
C GLN A 207 4.92 19.78 18.40
N ASP A 208 4.13 19.40 17.41
CA ASP A 208 3.31 20.32 16.61
C ASP A 208 2.01 19.63 16.18
N ASP A 209 0.98 19.81 17.00
CA ASP A 209 -0.34 19.21 16.77
C ASP A 209 -0.97 19.65 15.44
N GLN A 210 -0.72 20.90 14.97
CA GLN A 210 -1.28 21.36 13.69
C GLN A 210 -0.68 20.59 12.52
N THR A 211 0.64 20.41 12.56
CA THR A 211 1.34 19.61 11.55
C THR A 211 0.89 18.15 11.65
N ALA A 212 0.76 17.59 12.86
CA ALA A 212 0.26 16.24 13.07
C ALA A 212 -1.13 16.03 12.46
N ILE A 213 -2.08 16.91 12.77
CA ILE A 213 -3.45 16.88 12.24
C ILE A 213 -3.45 16.91 10.71
N ALA A 214 -2.66 17.79 10.09
CA ALA A 214 -2.61 17.90 8.64
C ALA A 214 -2.13 16.60 7.97
N TRP A 215 -1.13 15.94 8.56
CA TRP A 215 -0.61 14.67 8.05
C TRP A 215 -1.52 13.48 8.34
N TYR A 216 -2.16 13.43 9.52
CA TYR A 216 -3.18 12.44 9.81
C TYR A 216 -4.40 12.60 8.90
N ASP A 217 -4.85 13.83 8.62
CA ASP A 217 -5.95 14.09 7.67
C ASP A 217 -5.60 13.57 6.27
N LEU A 218 -4.37 13.80 5.81
CA LEU A 218 -3.91 13.28 4.52
C LEU A 218 -3.92 11.75 4.48
N ALA A 219 -3.41 11.09 5.53
CA ALA A 219 -3.40 9.64 5.65
C ALA A 219 -4.83 9.06 5.73
N ALA A 220 -5.69 9.66 6.53
CA ALA A 220 -7.10 9.26 6.69
C ALA A 220 -7.88 9.39 5.38
N GLN A 221 -7.68 10.48 4.62
CA GLN A 221 -8.29 10.65 3.29
C GLN A 221 -7.89 9.55 2.30
N ARG A 222 -6.70 8.97 2.48
CA ARG A 222 -6.19 7.84 1.68
C ARG A 222 -6.54 6.48 2.28
N GLY A 223 -7.26 6.49 3.39
CA GLY A 223 -7.86 5.31 3.98
C GLY A 223 -7.03 4.65 5.08
N ASN A 224 -6.07 5.37 5.68
CA ASN A 224 -5.34 4.89 6.84
C ASN A 224 -6.25 4.89 8.09
N ALA A 225 -6.50 3.72 8.68
CA ALA A 225 -7.40 3.58 9.82
C ALA A 225 -6.77 4.13 11.12
N ASP A 226 -5.46 3.96 11.32
CA ASP A 226 -4.76 4.48 12.50
C ASP A 226 -4.80 6.01 12.55
N ALA A 227 -4.63 6.67 11.40
CA ALA A 227 -4.79 8.12 11.28
C ALA A 227 -6.21 8.59 11.61
N MET A 228 -7.24 7.84 11.18
CA MET A 228 -8.63 8.12 11.54
C MET A 228 -8.83 8.01 13.06
N ILE A 229 -8.26 6.98 13.69
CA ILE A 229 -8.32 6.82 15.15
C ILE A 229 -7.68 8.02 15.85
N ASN A 230 -6.47 8.42 15.45
CA ASN A 230 -5.76 9.53 16.09
C ASN A 230 -6.52 10.86 15.90
N LEU A 231 -7.05 11.14 14.72
CA LEU A 231 -7.93 12.31 14.53
C LEU A 231 -9.17 12.23 15.42
N GLY A 232 -9.77 11.04 15.56
CA GLY A 232 -10.89 10.81 16.46
C GLY A 232 -10.56 11.15 17.91
N LEU A 233 -9.40 10.72 18.39
CA LEU A 233 -8.89 11.01 19.73
C LEU A 233 -8.61 12.50 19.91
N MET A 234 -7.98 13.16 18.94
CA MET A 234 -7.71 14.60 18.98
C MET A 234 -9.00 15.43 19.02
N TYR A 235 -10.01 15.08 18.23
CA TYR A 235 -11.34 15.71 18.30
C TYR A 235 -12.07 15.41 19.62
N GLU A 236 -11.86 14.25 20.24
CA GLU A 236 -12.46 13.90 21.52
C GLU A 236 -11.83 14.70 22.68
N ALA A 237 -10.50 14.80 22.69
CA ALA A 237 -9.74 15.47 23.74
C ALA A 237 -9.66 17.00 23.56
N GLY A 238 -9.79 17.49 22.32
CA GLY A 238 -9.53 18.89 21.98
C GLY A 238 -8.03 19.22 21.91
N GLU A 239 -7.20 18.24 21.53
CA GLU A 239 -5.74 18.38 21.44
C GLU A 239 -5.37 18.90 20.05
N GLY A 240 -4.73 20.08 19.99
CA GLY A 240 -4.45 20.78 18.73
C GLY A 240 -5.68 21.24 17.92
N ILE A 241 -6.88 20.75 18.21
CA ILE A 241 -8.11 21.06 17.49
C ILE A 241 -9.25 21.29 18.47
N GLU A 242 -10.26 22.09 18.09
CA GLU A 242 -11.44 22.27 18.93
C GLU A 242 -12.16 20.92 19.13
N ALA A 243 -12.45 20.59 20.39
CA ALA A 243 -13.14 19.35 20.74
C ALA A 243 -14.50 19.26 20.02
N ASN A 244 -14.75 18.12 19.38
CA ASN A 244 -15.95 17.88 18.61
C ASN A 244 -16.31 16.39 18.61
N ALA A 245 -17.22 16.01 19.52
CA ALA A 245 -17.64 14.62 19.68
C ALA A 245 -18.27 14.00 18.41
N LEU A 246 -18.97 14.81 17.59
CA LEU A 246 -19.55 14.32 16.34
C LEU A 246 -18.48 13.99 15.30
N LYS A 247 -17.46 14.85 15.16
CA LYS A 247 -16.31 14.56 14.28
C LYS A 247 -15.47 13.41 14.79
N ALA A 248 -15.29 13.28 16.11
CA ALA A 248 -14.64 12.13 16.72
C ALA A 248 -15.37 10.83 16.34
N ALA A 249 -16.70 10.79 16.54
CA ALA A 249 -17.53 9.67 16.15
C ALA A 249 -17.46 9.39 14.64
N GLU A 250 -17.44 10.41 13.78
CA GLU A 250 -17.27 10.24 12.33
C GLU A 250 -15.95 9.53 11.99
N MET A 251 -14.83 9.95 12.60
CA MET A 251 -13.53 9.33 12.35
C MET A 251 -13.47 7.89 12.84
N TYR A 252 -13.98 7.61 14.05
CA TYR A 252 -14.06 6.25 14.58
C TYR A 252 -14.95 5.33 13.72
N GLY A 253 -16.07 5.85 13.22
CA GLY A 253 -16.96 5.12 12.31
C GLY A 253 -16.26 4.76 11.00
N LYS A 254 -15.51 5.69 10.40
CA LYS A 254 -14.71 5.42 9.19
C LYS A 254 -13.63 4.36 9.41
N ALA A 255 -12.96 4.37 10.57
CA ALA A 255 -12.02 3.31 10.93
C ALA A 255 -12.72 1.96 11.09
N ALA A 256 -13.90 1.93 11.74
CA ALA A 256 -14.71 0.73 11.91
C ALA A 256 -15.18 0.12 10.58
N GLU A 257 -15.59 0.95 9.61
CA GLU A 257 -15.96 0.51 8.25
C GLU A 257 -14.79 -0.17 7.51
N LYS A 258 -13.56 0.15 7.90
CA LYS A 258 -12.33 -0.50 7.41
C LYS A 258 -11.94 -1.76 8.17
N GLY A 259 -12.77 -2.17 9.13
CA GLY A 259 -12.55 -3.36 9.95
C GLY A 259 -11.67 -3.12 11.18
N ASP A 260 -11.37 -1.87 11.51
CA ASP A 260 -10.60 -1.57 12.72
C ASP A 260 -11.45 -1.77 13.99
N VAL A 261 -10.94 -2.60 14.90
CA VAL A 261 -11.65 -3.00 16.12
C VAL A 261 -11.70 -1.89 17.16
N PHE A 262 -10.64 -1.09 17.27
CA PHE A 262 -10.61 0.01 18.24
C PHE A 262 -11.53 1.16 17.80
N GLY A 263 -11.52 1.49 16.52
CA GLY A 263 -12.47 2.41 15.89
C GLY A 263 -13.91 1.94 16.09
N ALA A 264 -14.20 0.65 15.86
CA ALA A 264 -15.53 0.09 16.12
C ALA A 264 -15.95 0.20 17.59
N TYR A 265 -15.03 -0.07 18.52
CA TYR A 265 -15.26 0.08 19.95
C TYR A 265 -15.55 1.54 20.34
N LYS A 266 -14.71 2.48 19.90
CA LYS A 266 -14.89 3.92 20.17
C LYS A 266 -16.17 4.46 19.54
N PHE A 267 -16.52 4.02 18.33
CA PHE A 267 -17.77 4.40 17.70
C PHE A 267 -19.00 3.91 18.48
N MET A 268 -18.97 2.67 18.97
CA MET A 268 -20.02 2.13 19.83
C MET A 268 -20.14 2.89 21.15
N GLN A 269 -19.02 3.28 21.77
CA GLN A 269 -19.03 4.15 22.94
C GLN A 269 -19.70 5.50 22.64
N MET A 270 -19.43 6.12 21.49
CA MET A 270 -20.08 7.36 21.07
C MET A 270 -21.60 7.19 20.86
N GLN A 271 -22.04 6.01 20.42
CA GLN A 271 -23.45 5.65 20.32
C GLN A 271 -24.12 5.52 21.69
N GLU A 272 -23.47 4.85 22.64
CA GLU A 272 -23.97 4.68 24.02
C GLU A 272 -24.09 6.02 24.75
N LEU A 273 -23.17 6.94 24.49
CA LEU A 273 -23.20 8.31 25.02
C LEU A 273 -24.23 9.21 24.32
N GLY A 274 -24.91 8.71 23.27
CA GLY A 274 -25.92 9.47 22.53
C GLY A 274 -25.35 10.56 21.62
N VAL A 275 -24.04 10.52 21.32
CA VAL A 275 -23.39 11.47 20.39
C VAL A 275 -23.86 11.21 18.96
N VAL A 276 -23.95 9.94 18.57
CA VAL A 276 -24.51 9.49 17.28
C VAL A 276 -25.59 8.43 17.53
N PRO A 277 -26.54 8.22 16.60
CA PRO A 277 -27.56 7.19 16.78
C PRO A 277 -26.93 5.82 16.96
N GLY A 278 -27.34 5.12 18.03
CA GLY A 278 -27.02 3.71 18.22
C GLY A 278 -27.57 2.83 17.10
N PRO A 279 -27.10 1.57 17.00
CA PRO A 279 -27.69 0.63 16.06
C PRO A 279 -29.19 0.60 16.30
N SER A 280 -29.97 0.86 15.24
CA SER A 280 -31.41 0.67 15.28
C SER A 280 -31.66 -0.71 15.89
N ALA A 281 -32.37 -0.77 17.01
CA ALA A 281 -32.86 -2.05 17.48
C ALA A 281 -33.52 -2.72 16.26
N PRO A 282 -33.17 -3.97 15.91
CA PRO A 282 -33.90 -4.66 14.87
C PRO A 282 -35.37 -4.51 15.22
N ALA A 283 -36.20 -4.12 14.25
CA ALA A 283 -37.63 -3.96 14.47
C ALA A 283 -38.16 -5.25 15.09
N THR A 284 -38.30 -5.31 16.41
CA THR A 284 -38.94 -6.42 17.11
C THR A 284 -40.43 -6.24 16.92
N THR A 285 -40.90 -6.43 15.69
CA THR A 285 -42.31 -6.69 15.39
C THR A 285 -42.58 -8.17 15.16
N GLU A 286 -41.66 -9.06 15.55
CA GLU A 286 -41.99 -10.47 15.77
C GLU A 286 -41.27 -10.98 17.03
N GLY A 287 -42.05 -11.32 18.06
CA GLY A 287 -41.64 -12.39 18.98
C GLY A 287 -41.20 -12.03 20.40
N VAL A 288 -41.55 -10.88 20.99
CA VAL A 288 -41.50 -10.75 22.47
C VAL A 288 -42.77 -11.36 23.07
N ASN A 289 -42.96 -12.67 22.88
CA ASN A 289 -44.06 -13.43 23.48
C ASN A 289 -43.71 -14.91 23.66
N SER A 290 -42.47 -15.24 24.01
CA SER A 290 -42.05 -16.63 24.25
C SER A 290 -41.46 -16.89 25.64
N LEU A 291 -41.53 -15.95 26.58
CA LEU A 291 -41.13 -16.18 27.98
C LEU A 291 -42.22 -15.86 29.02
N VAL A 292 -43.49 -15.75 28.59
CA VAL A 292 -44.62 -15.79 29.52
C VAL A 292 -44.94 -17.26 29.79
N LEU A 293 -44.55 -17.78 30.96
CA LEU A 293 -44.98 -19.09 31.43
C LEU A 293 -46.51 -19.16 31.40
N LYS A 294 -47.08 -20.12 30.68
CA LYS A 294 -48.51 -20.36 30.67
C LYS A 294 -48.91 -21.17 31.92
N PRO A 295 -50.15 -21.03 32.40
CA PRO A 295 -50.68 -21.90 33.46
C PRO A 295 -50.59 -23.37 33.02
N GLY A 296 -49.66 -24.13 33.62
CA GLY A 296 -49.33 -25.51 33.25
C GLY A 296 -47.83 -25.77 33.01
N ASP A 297 -47.03 -24.72 32.83
CA ASP A 297 -45.59 -24.82 32.53
C ASP A 297 -44.70 -25.00 33.79
N MET A 298 -45.29 -25.20 34.96
CA MET A 298 -44.54 -25.57 36.18
C MET A 298 -44.58 -27.09 36.34
N GLU A 299 -43.40 -27.71 36.47
CA GLU A 299 -43.26 -29.13 36.78
C GLU A 299 -44.14 -29.50 37.99
N GLN A 300 -45.04 -30.47 37.78
CA GLN A 300 -45.75 -31.10 38.88
C GLN A 300 -44.71 -31.80 39.75
N THR A 301 -44.50 -31.30 40.97
CA THR A 301 -43.76 -32.02 41.99
C THR A 301 -44.50 -33.32 42.28
N THR A 302 -43.99 -34.45 41.80
CA THR A 302 -44.42 -35.79 42.21
C THR A 302 -43.93 -36.04 43.64
N GLY A 303 -44.54 -35.33 44.59
CA GLY A 303 -44.45 -35.63 46.01
C GLY A 303 -45.34 -36.81 46.35
N ASN A 304 -44.91 -38.03 46.00
CA ASN A 304 -45.40 -39.20 46.71
C ASN A 304 -44.54 -39.38 47.96
N GLY A 305 -45.07 -38.84 49.06
CA GLY A 305 -44.62 -39.15 50.39
C GLY A 305 -44.59 -40.66 50.61
N LYS A 306 -43.49 -41.14 51.18
CA LYS A 306 -43.57 -42.24 52.13
C LYS A 306 -43.62 -41.62 53.51
N GLU A 307 -44.74 -41.84 54.18
CA GLU A 307 -44.79 -42.12 55.63
C GLU A 307 -43.57 -43.02 55.95
N ILE A 308 -42.69 -42.68 56.89
CA ILE A 308 -42.81 -42.71 58.36
C ILE A 308 -41.77 -41.74 58.94
#